data_AF-A0A8T4J7I6-F1
#
_entry.id   AF-A0A8T4J7I6-F1
#
_cell.length_a   1.000
_cell.length_b   1.000
_cell.length_c   1.000
_cell.angle_alpha   90.00
_cell.angle_beta   90.00
_cell.angle_gamma   90.00
#
_symmetry.space_group_name_H-M   'P 1'
#
loop_
_entity.id
_entity.type
_entity.pdbx_description
1 polymer ?
#
loop_
_entity_poly.entity_id
_entity_poly.type
_entity_poly.pdbx_seq_one_letter_code
_entity_poly.pdbx_strand_id
1 'polypeptide(L)'
;MPAFALDTEQLTWCAEVRELGAERLRPLAEAGAPGRVNRELVAALGELGLLARVLGSGVTGPPGSPGTAGSPEPSVAGPVRALDLCLLRESLAYACTEAETALAL
;
A
#
# COMPACT_ATOMS: atom_id res chain seq x y z
N MET A 1 -16.17 13.67 20.14
CA MET A 1 -15.11 13.14 19.27
C MET A 1 -13.79 13.53 19.87
N PRO A 2 -12.93 12.59 20.30
CA PRO A 2 -11.59 12.92 20.75
C PRO A 2 -10.82 13.53 19.58
N ALA A 3 -10.10 14.63 19.79
CA ALA A 3 -9.39 15.36 18.73
C ALA A 3 -8.31 14.55 17.99
N PHE A 4 -7.96 13.37 18.52
CA PHE A 4 -6.91 12.48 18.01
C PHE A 4 -7.41 11.07 17.68
N ALA A 5 -8.71 10.82 17.75
CA ALA A 5 -9.24 9.50 17.40
C ALA A 5 -9.27 9.34 15.88
N LEU A 6 -8.87 8.16 15.42
CA LEU A 6 -9.11 7.75 14.04
C LEU A 6 -10.61 7.63 13.80
N ASP A 7 -11.05 8.03 12.61
CA ASP A 7 -12.41 7.80 12.18
C ASP A 7 -12.65 6.32 11.84
N THR A 8 -13.91 5.96 11.61
CA THR A 8 -14.29 4.58 11.33
C THR A 8 -13.71 4.08 10.01
N GLU A 9 -13.54 4.94 9.00
CA GLU A 9 -12.95 4.54 7.71
C GLU A 9 -11.48 4.16 7.89
N GLN A 10 -10.72 4.98 8.63
CA GLN A 10 -9.33 4.73 8.98
C GLN A 10 -9.16 3.44 9.77
N LEU A 11 -10.01 3.21 10.77
CA LEU A 11 -9.97 1.98 11.58
C LEU A 11 -10.27 0.73 10.76
N THR A 12 -11.29 0.78 9.90
CA THR A 12 -11.63 -0.32 8.99
C THR A 12 -10.47 -0.60 8.04
N TRP A 13 -9.90 0.44 7.45
CA TRP A 13 -8.78 0.27 6.53
C TRP A 13 -7.55 -0.33 7.20
N CYS A 14 -7.21 0.08 8.42
CA CYS A 14 -6.12 -0.55 9.18
C CYS A 14 -6.38 -2.04 9.43
N ALA A 15 -7.64 -2.44 9.67
CA ALA A 15 -7.99 -3.85 9.85
C ALA A 15 -7.81 -4.65 8.55
N GLU A 16 -8.26 -4.11 7.42
CA GLU A 16 -8.09 -4.72 6.09
C GLU A 16 -6.60 -4.89 5.74
N VAL A 17 -5.77 -3.86 5.97
CA VAL A 17 -4.33 -3.94 5.72
C VAL A 17 -3.67 -5.02 6.58
N ARG A 18 -4.07 -5.15 7.86
CA ARG A 18 -3.56 -6.21 8.74
C ARG A 18 -3.94 -7.61 8.25
N GLU A 19 -5.17 -7.79 7.78
CA GLU A 19 -5.66 -9.05 7.21
C GLU A 19 -4.86 -9.41 5.95
N LEU A 20 -4.73 -8.47 5.00
CA LEU A 20 -3.89 -8.66 3.80
C LEU A 20 -2.44 -8.97 4.16
N GLY A 21 -1.89 -8.26 5.14
CA GLY A 21 -0.54 -8.50 5.65
C GLY A 21 -0.36 -9.92 6.19
N ALA A 22 -1.35 -10.43 6.92
CA ALA A 22 -1.30 -11.75 7.52
C ALA A 22 -1.55 -12.89 6.54
N GLU A 23 -2.52 -12.73 5.63
CA GLU A 23 -2.98 -13.81 4.76
C GLU A 23 -2.23 -13.87 3.44
N ARG A 24 -1.83 -12.71 2.89
CA ARG A 24 -1.27 -12.60 1.54
C ARG A 24 0.22 -12.28 1.55
N LEU A 25 0.65 -11.36 2.39
CA LEU A 25 2.03 -10.85 2.37
C LEU A 25 2.99 -11.72 3.19
N ARG A 26 2.56 -12.22 4.36
CA ARG A 26 3.38 -13.08 5.22
C ARG A 26 3.89 -14.35 4.51
N PRO A 27 3.07 -15.12 3.77
CA PRO A 27 3.57 -16.29 3.07
C PRO A 27 4.64 -15.95 2.01
N LEU A 28 4.48 -14.81 1.32
CA LEU A 28 5.47 -14.33 0.34
C LEU A 28 6.76 -13.90 1.04
N ALA A 29 6.66 -13.24 2.20
CA ALA A 29 7.82 -12.86 3.01
C ALA A 29 8.60 -14.09 3.48
N GLU A 30 7.92 -15.12 3.99
CA GLU A 30 8.52 -16.37 4.43
C GLU A 30 9.20 -17.16 3.30
N ALA A 31 8.65 -17.08 2.07
CA ALA A 31 9.27 -17.69 0.89
C ALA A 31 10.49 -16.90 0.35
N GLY A 32 10.70 -15.67 0.82
CA GLY A 32 11.79 -14.80 0.39
C GLY A 32 13.17 -15.27 0.85
N ALA A 33 14.20 -14.98 0.04
CA ALA A 33 15.58 -15.24 0.42
C ALA A 33 16.10 -14.14 1.37
N PRO A 34 16.71 -14.50 2.53
CA PRO A 34 17.29 -13.52 3.44
C PRO A 34 18.35 -12.62 2.77
N GLY A 35 18.37 -11.34 3.14
CA GLY A 35 19.35 -10.37 2.64
C GLY A 35 19.17 -9.97 1.17
N ARG A 36 18.01 -10.26 0.57
CA ARG A 36 17.62 -9.83 -0.77
C ARG A 36 16.29 -9.11 -0.74
N VAL A 37 16.09 -8.18 -1.67
CA VAL A 37 14.78 -7.58 -1.91
C VAL A 37 13.83 -8.64 -2.45
N ASN A 38 12.72 -8.87 -1.76
CA ASN A 38 11.68 -9.79 -2.21
C ASN A 38 10.78 -9.09 -3.24
N ARG A 39 11.07 -9.29 -4.52
CA ARG A 39 10.36 -8.63 -5.63
C ARG A 39 8.91 -9.08 -5.75
N GLU A 40 8.60 -10.32 -5.39
CA GLU A 40 7.24 -10.85 -5.40
C GLU A 40 6.40 -10.17 -4.32
N LEU A 41 6.98 -9.96 -3.14
CA LEU A 41 6.35 -9.20 -2.06
C LEU A 41 6.09 -7.74 -2.46
N VAL A 42 7.06 -7.09 -3.11
CA VAL A 42 6.90 -5.71 -3.64
C VAL A 42 5.82 -5.66 -4.72
N ALA A 43 5.79 -6.63 -5.64
CA ALA A 43 4.76 -6.71 -6.68
C ALA A 43 3.37 -6.88 -6.06
N ALA A 44 3.21 -7.76 -5.07
CA ALA A 44 1.96 -7.96 -4.37
C ALA A 44 1.45 -6.68 -3.67
N LEU A 45 2.33 -5.88 -3.06
CA LEU A 45 1.95 -4.57 -2.50
C LEU A 45 1.38 -3.61 -3.55
N GLY A 46 1.94 -3.61 -4.76
CA GLY A 46 1.45 -2.84 -5.90
C GLY A 46 0.10 -3.35 -6.42
N GLU A 47 -0.04 -4.66 -6.58
CA GLU A 47 -1.27 -5.31 -7.07
C GLU A 47 -2.46 -5.14 -6.12
N LEU A 48 -2.21 -5.12 -4.81
CA LEU A 48 -3.22 -4.83 -3.78
C LEU A 48 -3.68 -3.36 -3.79
N GLY A 49 -3.08 -2.50 -4.61
CA GLY A 49 -3.46 -1.09 -4.73
C GLY A 49 -3.07 -0.22 -3.52
N LEU A 50 -2.33 -0.79 -2.55
CA LEU A 50 -1.92 -0.08 -1.33
C LEU A 50 -1.06 1.15 -1.67
N LEU A 51 -0.18 1.02 -2.67
CA LEU A 51 0.68 2.10 -3.15
C LEU A 51 -0.11 3.21 -3.84
N ALA A 52 -1.08 2.85 -4.68
CA ALA A 52 -1.91 3.83 -5.40
C ALA A 52 -2.76 4.68 -4.44
N ARG A 53 -3.21 4.09 -3.32
CA ARG A 53 -3.96 4.81 -2.28
C ARG A 53 -3.10 5.85 -1.55
N VAL A 54 -1.87 5.52 -1.18
CA VAL A 54 -1.00 6.47 -0.43
C VAL A 54 -0.23 7.43 -1.32
N LEU A 55 0.17 7.03 -2.53
CA LEU A 55 0.94 7.87 -3.47
C LEU A 55 0.05 8.69 -4.41
N GLY A 56 -1.25 8.42 -4.45
CA GLY A 56 -2.18 8.94 -5.46
C GLY A 56 -2.08 8.15 -6.77
N SER A 57 -3.16 8.13 -7.55
CA SER A 57 -3.27 7.42 -8.84
C SER A 57 -2.38 7.99 -9.98
N GLY A 58 -1.45 8.89 -9.65
CA GLY A 58 -0.61 9.62 -10.62
C GLY A 58 0.68 8.91 -11.05
N VAL A 59 1.04 7.77 -10.46
CA VAL A 59 2.17 6.96 -10.95
C VAL A 59 1.72 6.16 -12.18
N THR A 60 1.65 6.86 -13.30
CA THR A 60 1.69 6.21 -14.62
C THR A 60 3.09 5.66 -14.82
N GLY A 61 3.20 4.42 -15.29
CA GLY A 61 4.48 3.77 -15.60
C GLY A 61 5.31 4.55 -16.65
N PRO A 62 6.48 4.04 -17.05
CA PRO A 62 7.36 4.74 -17.99
C PRO A 62 6.60 5.14 -19.27
N PRO A 63 6.91 6.31 -19.87
CA PRO A 63 6.22 6.79 -21.05
C PRO A 63 6.33 5.75 -22.19
N GLY A 64 5.21 5.12 -22.55
CA GLY A 64 5.14 4.13 -23.64
C GLY A 64 4.28 2.89 -23.42
N SER A 65 3.75 2.63 -22.22
CA SER A 65 2.82 1.50 -22.00
C SER A 65 1.41 1.83 -22.52
N PRO A 66 0.81 1.00 -23.41
CA PRO A 66 -0.54 1.25 -23.92
C PRO A 66 -1.60 0.78 -22.92
N GLY A 67 -2.40 1.73 -22.44
CA GLY A 67 -3.57 1.51 -21.57
C GLY A 67 -3.72 2.73 -20.64
N THR A 68 -4.65 3.66 -20.78
CA THR A 68 -5.99 3.58 -21.36
C THR A 68 -6.34 4.98 -21.88
N ALA A 69 -6.52 5.11 -23.20
CA ALA A 69 -7.16 6.30 -23.76
C ALA A 69 -8.66 6.19 -23.47
N GLY A 70 -9.20 7.06 -22.61
CA GLY A 70 -10.65 7.13 -22.43
C GLY A 70 -11.11 7.80 -21.14
N SER A 71 -11.10 9.13 -21.13
CA SER A 71 -12.02 10.08 -20.44
C SER A 71 -11.28 11.20 -19.70
N PRO A 72 -11.64 12.47 -19.92
CA PRO A 72 -11.10 13.61 -19.17
C PRO A 72 -12.01 13.89 -17.96
N GLU A 73 -12.04 12.99 -16.99
CA GLU A 73 -12.48 13.36 -15.64
C GLU A 73 -11.20 13.55 -14.82
N PRO A 74 -10.99 14.71 -14.17
CA PRO A 74 -9.87 14.86 -13.25
C PRO A 74 -10.15 13.95 -12.07
N SER A 75 -9.61 12.72 -12.10
CA SER A 75 -9.35 11.98 -10.87
C SER A 75 -8.43 12.89 -10.08
N VAL A 76 -9.00 13.60 -9.10
CA VAL A 76 -8.26 14.43 -8.16
C VAL A 76 -7.32 13.46 -7.46
N ALA A 77 -6.09 13.39 -7.96
CA ALA A 77 -4.98 12.83 -7.23
C ALA A 77 -4.89 13.69 -5.96
N GLY A 78 -5.57 13.22 -4.91
CA GLY A 78 -5.52 13.85 -3.61
C GLY A 78 -4.06 13.89 -3.14
N PRO A 79 -3.65 14.93 -2.41
CA PRO A 79 -2.31 14.98 -1.86
C PRO A 79 -2.06 13.71 -1.05
N VAL A 80 -0.84 13.17 -1.16
CA VAL A 80 -0.34 12.09 -0.29
C VAL A 80 -0.66 12.46 1.15
N ARG A 81 -1.59 11.74 1.78
CA ARG A 81 -1.97 12.00 3.17
C ARG A 81 -0.95 11.31 4.06
N ALA A 82 -0.10 12.10 4.74
CA ALA A 82 0.92 11.58 5.65
C ALA A 82 0.32 10.62 6.70
N LEU A 83 -0.90 10.89 7.16
CA LEU A 83 -1.64 10.01 8.06
C LEU A 83 -1.92 8.64 7.43
N ASP A 84 -2.38 8.58 6.18
CA ASP A 84 -2.65 7.31 5.50
C ASP A 84 -1.37 6.48 5.35
N LEU A 85 -0.25 7.12 4.99
CA LEU A 85 1.04 6.44 4.93
C LEU A 85 1.45 5.89 6.30
N CYS A 86 1.27 6.65 7.39
CA CYS A 86 1.56 6.18 8.74
C CYS A 86 0.72 4.96 9.13
N LEU A 87 -0.59 5.01 8.86
CA LEU A 87 -1.52 3.92 9.16
C LEU A 87 -1.23 2.65 8.33
N LEU A 88 -0.86 2.81 7.06
CA LEU A 88 -0.40 1.71 6.22
C LEU A 88 0.85 1.05 6.82
N ARG A 89 1.87 1.85 7.13
CA ARG A 89 3.13 1.36 7.69
C ARG A 89 2.92 0.66 9.03
N GLU A 90 2.15 1.25 9.93
CA GLU A 90 1.81 0.63 11.23
C GLU A 90 1.08 -0.70 11.06
N SER A 91 0.06 -0.73 10.20
CA SER A 91 -0.74 -1.94 9.97
C SER A 91 0.07 -3.06 9.30
N LEU A 92 0.96 -2.71 8.37
CA LEU A 92 1.91 -3.67 7.80
C LEU A 92 2.91 -4.14 8.84
N ALA A 93 3.53 -3.25 9.62
CA ALA A 93 4.48 -3.64 10.66
C ALA A 93 3.86 -4.57 11.71
N TYR A 94 2.58 -4.35 12.06
CA TYR A 94 1.84 -5.23 12.96
C TYR A 94 1.67 -6.64 12.37
N ALA A 95 1.38 -6.73 11.08
CA ALA A 95 1.13 -8.01 10.41
C ALA A 95 2.42 -8.65 9.91
N CYS A 96 3.17 -8.02 9.01
CA CYS A 96 4.38 -8.52 8.37
C CYS A 96 5.44 -7.41 8.26
N THR A 97 6.49 -7.48 9.10
CA THR A 97 7.58 -6.51 9.15
C THR A 97 8.37 -6.40 7.85
N GLU A 98 8.50 -7.51 7.12
CA GLU A 98 9.14 -7.58 5.81
C GLU A 98 8.34 -6.82 4.76
N ALA A 99 7.00 -6.83 4.84
CA ALA A 99 6.14 -6.06 3.97
C ALA A 99 6.25 -4.55 4.24
N GLU A 100 6.38 -4.14 5.51
CA GLU A 100 6.65 -2.74 5.85
C GLU A 100 8.04 -2.31 5.35
N THR A 101 9.05 -3.17 5.51
CA THR A 101 10.39 -2.93 4.97
C THR A 101 10.35 -2.81 3.45
N ALA A 102 9.61 -3.70 2.76
CA ALA A 102 9.45 -3.67 1.31
C ALA A 102 8.74 -2.40 0.81
N LEU A 103 7.84 -1.82 1.60
CA LEU A 103 7.21 -0.54 1.30
C LEU A 103 8.19 0.65 1.42
N ALA A 104 9.23 0.54 2.24
CA ALA A 104 10.17 1.62 2.55
C ALA A 104 11.42 1.67 1.65
N LEU A 105 11.60 0.70 0.73
CA LEU A 105 12.74 0.57 -0.18
C LEU A 105 12.48 1.23 -1.54
#